data_AF-A0A3D4X490-F1
#
_entry.id   AF-A0A3D4X490-F1
#
_cell.length_a   1.000
_cell.length_b   1.000
_cell.length_c   1.000
_cell.angle_alpha   90.00
_cell.angle_beta   90.00
_cell.angle_gamma   90.00
#
_symmetry.space_group_name_H-M   'P 1'
#
loop_
_entity.id
_entity.type
_entity.pdbx_description
1 polymer ?
#
loop_
_entity_poly.entity_id
_entity_poly.type
_entity_poly.pdbx_seq_one_letter_code
_entity_poly.pdbx_strand_id
1 'polypeptide(L)' 'IAFGDFSYYWIADRQGRSFKRLNELYAANGQVGFLGSQRVDGKLVLSEAVKVLAQKASA' A
#
# COMPACT_ATOMS: atom_id res chain seq x y z
N ILE A 1 -3.46 -4.25 18.59
CA ILE A 1 -3.67 -5.42 17.67
C ILE A 1 -5.03 -5.30 17.03
N ALA A 2 -5.15 -5.41 15.70
CA ALA A 2 -6.44 -5.45 15.01
C ALA A 2 -6.91 -6.90 14.82
N PHE A 3 -8.17 -7.19 15.09
CA PHE A 3 -8.75 -8.53 14.99
C PHE A 3 -10.19 -8.45 14.47
N GLY A 4 -10.64 -9.50 13.79
CA GLY A 4 -11.96 -9.58 13.17
C GLY A 4 -11.93 -10.17 11.77
N ASP A 5 -13.01 -9.96 11.02
CA ASP A 5 -13.18 -10.47 9.66
C ASP A 5 -12.70 -9.46 8.62
N PHE A 6 -11.50 -9.71 8.07
CA PHE A 6 -10.90 -8.88 7.03
C PHE A 6 -11.48 -9.12 5.64
N SER A 7 -12.35 -10.11 5.43
CA SER A 7 -13.05 -10.29 4.15
C SER A 7 -13.97 -9.08 3.82
N TYR A 8 -14.34 -8.27 4.82
CA TYR A 8 -15.04 -7.00 4.63
C TYR A 8 -14.13 -5.81 4.33
N TYR A 9 -12.80 -6.01 4.28
CA TYR A 9 -11.87 -4.98 3.86
C TYR A 9 -11.58 -5.12 2.37
N TRP A 10 -12.13 -4.20 1.59
CA TRP A 10 -11.98 -4.20 0.15
C TRP A 10 -10.72 -3.47 -0.24
N ILE A 11 -9.90 -4.13 -1.07
CA ILE A 11 -8.76 -3.52 -1.74
C ILE A 11 -9.08 -3.53 -3.22
N ALA A 12 -9.06 -2.36 -3.84
CA ALA A 12 -9.31 -2.21 -5.27
C ALA A 12 -8.05 -1.68 -5.95
N ASP A 13 -7.55 -2.40 -6.95
CA ASP A 13 -6.53 -1.86 -7.85
C ASP A 13 -7.17 -0.77 -8.72
N ARG A 14 -6.60 0.44 -8.65
CA ARG A 14 -7.08 1.60 -9.40
C ARG A 14 -6.30 1.82 -10.70
N GLN A 15 -5.12 1.21 -10.78
CA GLN A 15 -4.25 1.17 -11.96
C GLN A 15 -3.31 -0.02 -11.80
N GLY A 16 -2.99 -0.71 -12.90
CA GLY A 16 -2.00 -1.77 -12.89
C GLY A 16 -0.63 -1.26 -12.43
N ARG A 17 0.16 -2.14 -11.80
CA ARG A 17 1.56 -1.84 -11.48
C ARG A 17 2.30 -1.51 -12.75
N SER A 18 2.93 -0.33 -12.80
CA SER A 18 3.73 0.11 -13.93
C SER A 18 5.18 0.31 -13.51
N PHE A 19 6.11 -0.09 -14.38
CA PHE A 19 7.54 0.13 -14.21
C PHE A 19 8.05 0.99 -15.36
N LYS A 20 8.74 2.09 -15.03
CA LYS A 20 9.39 2.97 -16.01
C LYS A 20 10.89 2.98 -15.76
N ARG A 21 11.67 2.69 -16.79
CA ARG A 21 13.13 2.87 -16.76
C ARG A 21 13.46 4.35 -16.98
N LEU A 22 14.26 4.93 -16.10
CA LEU A 22 14.62 6.35 -16.08
C LEU A 22 15.95 6.56 -16.80
N ASN A 23 15.93 6.43 -18.13
CA ASN A 23 17.15 6.46 -18.95
C ASN A 23 17.79 7.83 -18.99
N GLU A 24 17.00 8.89 -19.27
CA GLU A 24 17.59 10.21 -19.47
C GLU A 24 18.08 10.84 -18.16
N LEU A 25 17.40 10.59 -17.03
CA LEU A 25 17.72 11.21 -15.74
C LEU A 25 19.08 10.77 -15.17
N TYR A 26 19.49 9.54 -15.45
CA TYR A 26 20.67 8.92 -14.84
C TYR A 26 21.80 8.59 -15.83
N ALA A 27 21.62 8.94 -17.11
CA ALA A 27 22.60 8.70 -18.17
C ALA A 27 23.95 9.37 -17.88
N ALA A 28 23.95 10.61 -17.37
CA ALA A 28 25.17 11.38 -17.12
C ALA A 28 26.12 10.74 -16.08
N ASN A 29 25.57 9.91 -15.18
CA ASN A 29 26.32 9.26 -14.10
C ASN A 29 26.52 7.75 -14.34
N GLY A 30 26.14 7.23 -15.52
CA GLY A 30 26.24 5.80 -15.84
C GLY A 30 25.30 4.91 -15.01
N GLN A 31 24.21 5.46 -14.48
CA GLN A 31 23.28 4.78 -13.57
C GLN A 31 21.98 4.37 -14.28
N VAL A 32 21.31 3.34 -13.76
CA VAL A 32 19.98 2.90 -14.23
C VAL A 32 18.96 3.09 -13.13
N GLY A 33 18.01 4.01 -13.34
CA GLY A 33 16.88 4.21 -12.45
C GLY A 33 15.64 3.43 -12.89
N PHE A 34 14.85 2.96 -11.92
CA PHE A 34 13.54 2.38 -12.15
C PHE A 34 12.51 3.06 -11.25
N LEU A 35 11.40 3.48 -11.85
CA LEU A 35 10.23 3.98 -11.12
C LEU A 35 9.15 2.92 -11.17
N GLY A 36 8.85 2.32 -10.01
CA GLY A 36 7.65 1.52 -9.81
C GLY A 36 6.51 2.41 -9.34
N SER A 37 5.34 2.29 -9.96
CA SER A 37 4.11 2.95 -9.51
C SER A 37 3.00 1.94 -9.39
N GLN A 38 2.29 1.97 -8.27
CA GLN A 38 1.07 1.22 -8.04
C GLN A 38 0.06 2.13 -7.38
N ARG A 39 -1.19 2.08 -7.86
CA ARG A 39 -2.29 2.83 -7.27
C ARG A 39 -3.36 1.87 -6.80
N VAL A 40 -3.54 1.81 -5.49
CA VAL A 40 -4.55 0.99 -4.82
C VAL A 40 -5.45 1.88 -3.98
N ASP A 41 -6.69 1.45 -3.80
CA ASP A 41 -7.66 2.01 -2.87
C ASP A 41 -8.07 0.94 -1.85
N GLY A 42 -8.51 1.36 -0.68
CA GLY A 42 -8.84 0.48 0.42
C GLY A 42 -10.03 1.03 1.20
N LYS A 43 -11.03 0.18 1.44
CA LYS A 43 -12.20 0.54 2.26
C LYS A 43 -12.65 -0.62 3.12
N LEU A 44 -12.81 -0.37 4.42
CA LEU A 44 -13.55 -1.25 5.31
C LEU A 44 -15.05 -1.06 5.05
N VAL A 45 -15.69 -2.06 4.45
CA VAL A 45 -17.11 -1.98 4.04
C VAL A 45 -18.03 -2.10 5.25
N LEU A 46 -17.67 -2.94 6.22
CA LEU A 46 -18.38 -3.09 7.49
C LEU A 46 -17.46 -2.71 8.65
N SER A 47 -17.71 -1.56 9.27
CA SER A 47 -16.88 -1.03 10.36
C SER A 47 -16.85 -1.91 11.61
N GLU A 48 -17.91 -2.68 11.83
CA GLU A 48 -18.03 -3.60 12.97
C GLU A 48 -17.21 -4.88 12.79
N ALA A 49 -16.82 -5.21 11.56
CA ALA A 49 -16.08 -6.43 11.23
C ALA A 49 -14.67 -6.43 11.80
N VAL A 50 -14.09 -5.26 12.11
CA VAL A 50 -12.72 -5.14 12.63
C VAL A 50 -12.72 -4.29 13.90
N LYS A 51 -12.06 -4.79 14.95
CA LYS A 51 -11.83 -4.07 16.21
C LYS A 51 -10.34 -3.97 16.49
N VAL A 52 -9.95 -2.95 17.25
CA VAL A 52 -8.56 -2.73 17.66
C VAL A 52 -8.45 -2.86 19.17
N LEU A 53 -7.62 -3.80 19.62
CA LEU A 53 -7.19 -3.90 21.01
C LEU A 53 -6.07 -2.87 21.24
N ALA A 54 -6.35 -1.85 22.06
CA ALA A 54 -5.36 -0.90 22.54
C ALA A 54 -4.61 -1.51 23.72
N GLN A 55 -3.32 -1.79 23.55
CA GLN A 55 -2.47 -2.15 24.69
C GLN A 55 -2.10 -0.87 25.43
N LYS A 56 -2.37 -0.84 26.74
CA LYS A 56 -1.86 0.23 27.58
C LYS A 56 -0.34 0.06 27.66
N ALA A 57 0.42 1.12 27.33
CA ALA A 57 1.86 1.11 27.57
C ALA A 57 2.08 0.93 29.08
N SER A 58 2.95 -0.01 29.46
CA SER A 58 3.44 -0.05 30.83
C SER A 58 4.31 1.19 31.02
N ALA A 59 4.00 1.96 32.07
CA ALA A 59 4.84 3.06 32.51
C ALA A 59 6.20 2.55 33.01
#